data_AF-A0A7C3R736-F1
#
_entry.id   AF-A0A7C3R736-F1
#
_cell.length_a   1.000
_cell.length_b   1.000
_cell.length_c   1.000
_cell.angle_alpha   90.00
_cell.angle_beta   90.00
_cell.angle_gamma   90.00
#
_symmetry.space_group_name_H-M   'P 1'
#
loop_
_entity.id
_entity.type
_entity.pdbx_description
1 polymer ?
#
loop_
_entity_poly.entity_id
_entity_poly.type
_entity_poly.pdbx_seq_one_letter_code
_entity_poly.pdbx_strand_id
1 'polypeptide(L)'
;MKFTLTEFDKAILLGIFIVTKGKKGEKVKEKIILSKFPMRQRKNARIAINRLIRFGLLKKENDSYSLTEKGIKEAKKLLVEGAPIWGVTIQRV
;
A
#
# COMPACT_ATOMS: atom_id res chain seq x y z
N MET A 1 15.86 -10.35 6.74
CA MET A 1 16.00 -8.87 6.62
C MET A 1 14.73 -8.20 7.14
N LYS A 2 14.81 -7.41 8.22
CA LYS A 2 13.75 -6.46 8.58
C LYS A 2 13.83 -5.29 7.59
N PHE A 3 12.78 -5.07 6.80
CA PHE A 3 12.67 -3.90 5.93
C PHE A 3 11.76 -2.88 6.61
N THR A 4 12.13 -1.60 6.58
CA THR A 4 11.37 -0.52 7.19
C THR A 4 10.65 0.25 6.09
N LEU A 5 9.31 0.27 6.13
CA LEU A 5 8.51 1.07 5.22
C LEU A 5 8.54 2.54 5.66
N THR A 6 8.84 3.45 4.73
CA THR A 6 8.64 4.88 4.98
C THR A 6 7.15 5.20 5.04
N GLU A 7 6.78 6.33 5.67
CA GLU A 7 5.37 6.79 5.67
C GLU A 7 4.78 6.90 4.26
N PHE A 8 5.60 7.32 3.29
CA PHE A 8 5.20 7.40 1.90
C PHE A 8 4.95 6.02 1.26
N ASP A 9 5.78 5.02 1.58
CA ASP A 9 5.59 3.64 1.12
C ASP A 9 4.30 3.04 1.72
N LYS A 10 4.05 3.29 3.01
CA LYS A 10 2.82 2.87 3.72
C LYS A 10 1.58 3.49 3.07
N ALA A 11 1.61 4.79 2.78
CA ALA A 11 0.50 5.49 2.13
C ALA A 11 0.17 4.92 0.75
N ILE A 12 1.19 4.60 -0.06
CA ILE A 12 1.00 3.98 -1.38
C ILE A 12 0.42 2.57 -1.23
N LEU A 13 0.95 1.77 -0.29
CA LEU A 13 0.47 0.41 -0.04
C LEU A 13 -1.01 0.42 0.38
N LEU A 14 -1.38 1.31 1.31
CA LEU A 14 -2.77 1.52 1.74
C LEU A 14 -3.66 2.02 0.61
N GLY A 15 -3.19 2.98 -0.20
CA GLY A 15 -3.95 3.48 -1.34
C GLY A 15 -4.30 2.38 -2.35
N ILE A 16 -3.34 1.51 -2.66
CA ILE A 16 -3.59 0.35 -3.52
C ILE A 16 -4.58 -0.62 -2.85
N PHE A 17 -4.41 -0.89 -1.55
CA PHE A 17 -5.31 -1.77 -0.78
C PHE A 17 -6.77 -1.27 -0.78
N ILE A 18 -6.99 0.02 -0.62
CA ILE A 18 -8.32 0.63 -0.65
C ILE A 18 -8.95 0.49 -2.05
N VAL A 19 -8.18 0.78 -3.10
CA VAL A 19 -8.66 0.71 -4.50
C VAL A 19 -9.03 -0.73 -4.89
N THR A 20 -8.25 -1.72 -4.47
CA THR A 20 -8.53 -3.14 -4.72
C THR A 20 -9.49 -3.76 -3.70
N LYS A 21 -10.01 -2.97 -2.74
CA LYS A 21 -10.83 -3.48 -1.63
C LYS A 21 -10.20 -4.67 -0.89
N GLY A 22 -8.86 -4.72 -0.85
CA GLY A 22 -8.09 -5.81 -0.28
C GLY A 22 -8.17 -7.16 -1.02
N LYS A 23 -8.72 -7.21 -2.24
CA LYS A 23 -8.79 -8.44 -3.03
C LYS A 23 -7.41 -8.84 -3.56
N LYS A 24 -7.05 -10.11 -3.33
CA LYS A 24 -5.80 -10.71 -3.82
C LYS A 24 -5.85 -10.84 -5.33
N GLY A 25 -4.78 -10.41 -6.01
CA GLY A 25 -4.66 -10.54 -7.47
C GLY A 25 -5.43 -9.51 -8.30
N GLU A 26 -6.22 -8.63 -7.67
CA GLU A 26 -6.83 -7.50 -8.39
C GLU A 26 -5.73 -6.53 -8.85
N LYS A 27 -5.79 -6.15 -10.12
CA LYS A 27 -4.72 -5.41 -10.80
C LYS A 27 -5.09 -3.95 -10.95
N VAL A 28 -4.16 -3.06 -10.61
CA VAL A 28 -4.30 -1.61 -10.76
C VAL A 28 -3.23 -1.13 -11.74
N LYS A 29 -3.64 -0.41 -12.79
CA LYS A 29 -2.71 0.15 -13.78
C LYS A 29 -1.81 1.22 -13.17
N GLU A 30 -0.54 1.26 -13.57
CA GLU A 30 0.44 2.25 -13.10
C GLU A 30 -0.07 3.68 -13.30
N LYS A 31 -0.64 3.97 -14.47
CA LYS A 31 -1.23 5.28 -14.79
C LYS A 31 -2.30 5.72 -13.77
N ILE A 32 -3.10 4.79 -13.26
CA ILE A 32 -4.18 5.08 -12.29
C ILE A 32 -3.59 5.41 -10.92
N ILE A 33 -2.53 4.72 -10.51
CA ILE A 33 -1.84 5.00 -9.24
C ILE A 33 -1.15 6.35 -9.33
N LEU A 34 -0.36 6.58 -10.39
CA LEU A 34 0.43 7.80 -10.57
C LEU A 34 -0.42 9.06 -10.79
N SER A 35 -1.65 8.92 -11.30
CA SER A 35 -2.55 10.07 -11.47
C SER A 35 -3.03 10.65 -10.14
N LYS A 36 -2.93 9.90 -9.04
CA LYS A 36 -3.24 10.38 -7.68
C LYS A 36 -2.15 11.24 -7.07
N PHE A 37 -0.98 11.33 -7.72
CA PHE A 37 0.15 12.12 -7.24
C PHE A 37 0.39 13.33 -8.15
N PRO A 38 0.78 14.49 -7.57
CA PRO A 38 1.26 15.63 -8.34
C PRO A 38 2.39 15.23 -9.29
N MET A 39 2.47 15.86 -10.46
CA MET A 39 3.41 15.45 -11.51
C MET A 39 4.88 15.40 -11.03
N ARG A 40 5.28 16.34 -10.17
CA ARG A 40 6.60 16.41 -9.54
C ARG A 40 6.91 15.22 -8.61
N GLN A 41 5.89 14.61 -8.01
CA GLN A 41 6.03 13.47 -7.09
C GLN A 41 5.92 12.11 -7.77
N ARG A 42 5.51 12.04 -9.05
CA ARG A 42 5.33 10.76 -9.76
C ARG A 42 6.61 9.93 -9.82
N LYS A 43 7.78 10.58 -9.93
CA LYS A 43 9.09 9.89 -9.87
C LYS A 43 9.29 9.20 -8.52
N ASN A 44 8.96 9.89 -7.43
CA ASN A 44 9.06 9.33 -6.08
C ASN A 44 8.06 8.21 -5.85
N ALA A 45 6.82 8.35 -6.35
CA ALA A 45 5.81 7.29 -6.30
C ALA A 45 6.29 6.02 -7.02
N ARG A 46 6.90 6.13 -8.21
CA ARG A 46 7.51 4.98 -8.90
C ARG A 46 8.62 4.32 -8.08
N ILE A 47 9.50 5.12 -7.46
CA ILE A 47 10.58 4.60 -6.61
C ILE A 47 10.00 3.83 -5.41
N ALA A 48 8.95 4.36 -4.79
CA ALA A 48 8.27 3.70 -3.68
C ALA A 48 7.56 2.41 -4.10
N ILE A 49 6.83 2.42 -5.22
CA ILE A 49 6.21 1.21 -5.79
C ILE A 49 7.27 0.13 -6.06
N ASN A 50 8.41 0.50 -6.66
CA ASN A 50 9.51 -0.42 -6.90
C ASN A 50 10.11 -0.98 -5.60
N ARG A 51 10.19 -0.17 -4.53
CA ARG A 51 10.58 -0.67 -3.19
C ARG A 51 9.57 -1.69 -2.66
N LEU A 52 8.27 -1.40 -2.74
CA LEU A 52 7.20 -2.32 -2.33
C LEU A 52 7.24 -3.65 -3.10
N ILE A 53 7.61 -3.62 -4.39
CA ILE A 53 7.86 -4.82 -5.19
C ILE A 53 9.07 -5.59 -4.69
N ARG A 54 10.20 -4.91 -4.45
CA ARG A 54 11.42 -5.54 -3.90
C ARG A 54 11.16 -6.18 -2.52
N PHE A 55 10.27 -5.60 -1.72
CA PHE A 55 9.87 -6.16 -0.42
C PHE A 55 8.83 -7.29 -0.53
N GLY A 56 8.36 -7.60 -1.73
CA GLY A 56 7.38 -8.65 -2.00
C GLY A 56 5.97 -8.30 -1.51
N LEU A 57 5.66 -7.01 -1.34
CA LEU A 57 4.33 -6.52 -0.94
C LEU A 57 3.43 -6.28 -2.16
N LEU A 58 4.04 -5.90 -3.28
CA LEU A 58 3.39 -5.76 -4.57
C LEU A 58 4.00 -6.73 -5.58
N LYS A 59 3.19 -7.14 -6.56
CA LYS A 59 3.63 -7.86 -7.76
C LYS A 59 3.33 -7.00 -8.98
N LYS A 60 4.32 -6.82 -9.85
CA LYS A 60 4.16 -6.16 -11.14
C LYS A 60 3.86 -7.21 -12.22
N GLU A 61 2.85 -6.95 -13.03
CA GLU A 61 2.51 -7.70 -14.23
C GLU A 61 2.23 -6.69 -15.35
N ASN A 62 3.10 -6.63 -16.35
CA ASN A 62 3.08 -5.60 -17.40
C ASN A 62 3.03 -4.18 -16.80
N ASP A 63 2.01 -3.39 -17.15
CA ASP A 63 1.77 -2.03 -16.66
C ASP A 63 0.81 -1.99 -15.46
N SER A 64 0.68 -3.11 -14.73
CA SER A 64 -0.24 -3.22 -13.60
C SER A 64 0.44 -3.81 -12.37
N TYR A 65 -0.11 -3.44 -11.21
CA TYR A 65 0.33 -3.89 -9.91
C TYR A 65 -0.80 -4.58 -9.16
N SER A 66 -0.47 -5.61 -8.40
CA SER A 66 -1.41 -6.30 -7.51
C SER A 66 -0.77 -6.49 -6.15
N LEU A 67 -1.61 -6.57 -5.12
CA LEU A 67 -1.15 -6.91 -3.77
C LEU A 67 -0.83 -8.40 -3.69
N THR A 68 0.32 -8.70 -3.08
CA THR A 68 0.61 -10.06 -2.62
C THR A 68 -0.13 -10.34 -1.31
N GLU A 69 -0.14 -11.60 -0.89
CA GLU A 69 -0.70 -11.95 0.42
C GLU A 69 0.04 -11.24 1.57
N LYS A 70 1.36 -11.11 1.44
CA LYS A 70 2.19 -10.35 2.38
C LYS A 70 1.81 -8.87 2.37
N GLY A 71 1.58 -8.28 1.20
CA GLY A 71 1.11 -6.91 1.04
C GLY A 71 -0.24 -6.66 1.70
N ILE A 72 -1.19 -7.59 1.55
CA ILE A 72 -2.51 -7.53 2.22
C ILE A 72 -2.36 -7.58 3.74
N LYS A 73 -1.54 -8.52 4.26
CA LYS A 73 -1.30 -8.64 5.71
C LYS A 73 -0.68 -7.36 6.27
N GLU A 74 0.32 -6.80 5.59
CA GLU A 74 0.97 -5.56 6.00
C GLU A 74 0.03 -4.36 5.93
N ALA A 75 -0.76 -4.23 4.86
CA ALA A 75 -1.75 -3.15 4.73
C ALA A 75 -2.80 -3.21 5.84
N LYS A 76 -3.30 -4.40 6.18
CA LYS A 76 -4.23 -4.60 7.31
C LYS A 76 -3.58 -4.24 8.64
N LYS A 77 -2.33 -4.63 8.86
CA LYS A 77 -1.58 -4.27 10.05
C LYS A 77 -1.45 -2.74 10.17
N LEU A 78 -1.11 -2.05 9.07
CA LEU A 78 -1.03 -0.59 9.03
C LEU A 78 -2.38 0.09 9.30
N LEU A 79 -3.50 -0.48 8.83
CA LEU A 79 -4.83 0.02 9.17
C LEU A 79 -5.09 -0.08 10.68
N VAL A 80 -4.75 -1.21 11.30
CA VAL A 80 -4.92 -1.41 12.76
C VAL A 80 -3.95 -0.55 13.58
N GLU A 81 -2.72 -0.38 13.12
CA GLU A 81 -1.71 0.48 13.78
C GLU A 81 -1.96 1.98 13.58
N GLY A 82 -2.65 2.36 12.50
CA GLY A 82 -3.13 3.74 12.27
C GLY A 82 -4.48 4.03 12.94
N ALA A 83 -5.29 3.01 13.20
CA ALA A 83 -6.57 3.10 13.92
C ALA A 83 -6.51 3.49 15.41
N PRO A 84 -5.41 3.37 16.20
CA PRO A 84 -5.42 3.76 17.61
C PRO A 84 -5.65 5.27 17.80
N ILE A 85 -5.53 6.05 16.72
CA ILE A 85 -5.71 7.51 16.73
C ILE A 85 -7.21 7.89 16.59
N TRP A 86 -8.09 7.00 16.13
CA TRP A 86 -9.49 7.34 15.77
C TRP A 86 -10.60 6.44 16.38
N GLY A 87 -10.31 5.73 17.46
CA GLY A 87 -11.27 4.89 18.20
C GLY A 87 -10.87 3.43 18.15
N VAL A 88 -10.64 2.74 19.27
CA VAL A 88 -11.69 2.38 20.22
C VAL A 88 -11.12 2.41 21.64
N THR A 89 -11.61 3.31 22.50
CA THR A 89 -11.58 3.07 23.95
C THR A 89 -12.59 1.94 24.20
N ILE A 90 -12.14 0.70 24.20
CA ILE A 90 -12.97 -0.42 24.64
C ILE A 90 -13.12 -0.24 26.15
N GLN A 91 -14.17 0.46 26.59
CA GLN A 91 -14.65 0.31 27.95
C GLN A 91 -15.14 -1.13 28.06
N ARG A 92 -14.36 -1.95 28.78
CA ARG A 92 -14.86 -3.22 29.32
C ARG A 92 -15.99 -2.86 30.29
N VAL A 93 -17.22 -3.23 29.92
CA VAL A 93 -18.36 -3.34 30.84
C VAL A 93 -18.21 -4.65 31.59
#